data_AF-A0A813H1J6-F1
#
_entry.id   AF-A0A813H1J6-F1
#
_cell.length_a   1.000
_cell.length_b   1.000
_cell.length_c   1.000
_cell.angle_alpha   90.00
_cell.angle_beta   90.00
_cell.angle_gamma   90.00
#
_symmetry.space_group_name_H-M   'P 1'
#
loop_
_entity.id
_entity.type
_entity.pdbx_description
1 polymer ?
#
loop_
_entity_poly.entity_id
_entity_poly.type
_entity_poly.pdbx_seq_one_letter_code
_entity_poly.pdbx_strand_id
1 'polypeptide(L)'
;MAVEPFTVGPQLEERVFRAGLQALRRAIGDADLLTFPKRPNGTPMLLRQGFFERLLSAQLELSSSPASDVSAAQTDVRHLGLAQLLFIRCSHLEAQFAPTMTTQTSFLASVDSALDEQLARRLASSPGSVQIPTGAVADVSRAVILIYGVQSEIKEVACEKWLFRSGGLEGLLDLPSCALCKLAEVIPAYAYSQRRSAEGEAAAALGGSGLRKTGRV
;
A
#
# COMPACT_ATOMS: atom_id res chain seq x y z
N MET A 1 11.70 -4.94 25.61
CA MET A 1 11.42 -3.54 25.26
C MET A 1 10.08 -3.51 24.56
N ALA A 2 9.08 -2.81 25.10
CA ALA A 2 7.79 -2.68 24.42
C ALA A 2 7.98 -1.75 23.22
N VAL A 3 7.64 -2.24 22.01
CA VAL A 3 7.65 -1.41 20.80
C VAL A 3 6.40 -0.54 20.87
N GLU A 4 6.58 0.79 20.85
CA GLU A 4 5.42 1.70 20.82
C GLU A 4 4.62 1.48 19.52
N PRO A 5 3.28 1.48 19.61
CA PRO A 5 2.45 1.26 18.44
C PRO A 5 2.58 2.43 17.47
N PHE A 6 2.75 2.13 16.18
CA PHE A 6 2.76 3.16 15.16
C PHE A 6 1.37 3.81 14.99
N THR A 7 1.35 5.11 14.77
CA THR A 7 0.12 5.90 14.65
C THR A 7 0.13 6.77 13.40
N VAL A 8 -1.06 7.01 12.84
CA VAL A 8 -1.31 7.99 11.78
C VAL A 8 -2.26 9.04 12.37
N GLY A 9 -1.68 10.16 12.82
CA GLY A 9 -2.40 11.12 13.64
C GLY A 9 -2.82 10.50 14.99
N PRO A 10 -4.08 10.64 15.43
CA PRO A 10 -4.55 10.07 16.69
C PRO A 10 -4.93 8.57 16.60
N GLN A 11 -4.90 7.96 15.42
CA GLN A 11 -5.35 6.59 15.20
C GLN A 11 -4.17 5.62 15.10
N LEU A 12 -4.39 4.38 15.52
CA LEU A 12 -3.43 3.29 15.29
C LEU A 12 -3.26 3.04 13.80
N GLU A 13 -2.03 2.92 13.35
CA GLU A 13 -1.73 2.72 11.93
C GLU A 13 -2.39 1.45 11.38
N GLU A 14 -2.42 0.37 12.16
CA GLU A 14 -3.08 -0.90 11.78
C GLU A 14 -4.58 -0.73 11.49
N ARG A 15 -5.26 0.14 12.26
CA ARG A 15 -6.68 0.45 12.02
C ARG A 15 -6.85 1.22 10.72
N VAL A 16 -6.04 2.26 10.52
CA VAL A 16 -6.07 3.08 9.30
C VAL A 16 -5.73 2.25 8.07
N PHE A 17 -4.75 1.35 8.17
CA PHE A 17 -4.38 0.43 7.11
C PHE A 17 -5.52 -0.52 6.72
N ARG A 18 -6.23 -1.08 7.69
CA ARG A 18 -7.43 -1.92 7.45
C ARG A 18 -8.53 -1.14 6.73
N ALA A 19 -8.85 0.06 7.22
CA ALA A 19 -9.81 0.95 6.57
C ALA A 19 -9.37 1.28 5.14
N GLY A 20 -8.07 1.49 4.93
CA GLY A 20 -7.45 1.77 3.66
C GLY A 20 -7.58 0.65 2.64
N LEU A 21 -7.35 -0.60 3.03
CA LEU A 21 -7.54 -1.76 2.15
C LEU A 21 -8.99 -1.86 1.67
N GLN A 22 -9.96 -1.64 2.57
CA GLN A 22 -11.38 -1.67 2.24
C GLN A 22 -11.79 -0.49 1.34
N ALA A 23 -11.27 0.71 1.60
CA ALA A 23 -11.53 1.90 0.80
C ALA A 23 -10.92 1.77 -0.60
N LEU A 24 -9.69 1.26 -0.69
CA LEU A 24 -9.02 0.97 -1.96
C LEU A 24 -9.78 -0.09 -2.76
N ARG A 25 -10.24 -1.17 -2.13
CA ARG A 25 -11.10 -2.17 -2.80
C ARG A 25 -12.37 -1.53 -3.37
N ARG A 26 -13.03 -0.66 -2.60
CA ARG A 26 -14.23 0.06 -3.07
C ARG A 26 -13.93 0.95 -4.29
N ALA A 27 -12.77 1.59 -4.34
CA ALA A 27 -12.36 2.43 -5.46
C ALA A 27 -11.98 1.62 -6.71
N ILE A 28 -11.27 0.50 -6.54
CA ILE A 28 -10.92 -0.40 -7.65
C ILE A 28 -12.16 -1.13 -8.19
N GLY A 29 -13.10 -1.46 -7.30
CA GLY A 29 -14.29 -2.24 -7.60
C GLY A 29 -14.03 -3.74 -7.66
N ASP A 30 -15.12 -4.49 -7.69
CA ASP A 30 -15.15 -5.95 -7.73
C ASP A 30 -15.56 -6.47 -9.12
N ALA A 31 -15.50 -5.60 -10.14
CA ALA A 31 -15.70 -6.02 -11.53
C ALA A 31 -14.64 -7.08 -11.88
N ASP A 32 -15.06 -8.12 -12.60
CA ASP A 32 -14.15 -9.16 -13.11
C ASP A 32 -13.40 -9.98 -12.05
N LEU A 33 -13.90 -10.06 -10.80
CA LEU A 33 -13.30 -10.92 -9.77
C LEU A 33 -13.14 -12.38 -10.22
N LEU A 34 -14.08 -12.91 -11.01
CA LEU A 34 -14.03 -14.28 -11.53
C LEU A 34 -13.47 -14.38 -12.95
N THR A 35 -12.89 -13.29 -13.47
CA THR A 35 -12.22 -13.27 -14.77
C THR A 35 -10.73 -13.51 -14.57
N PHE A 36 -10.24 -14.67 -15.00
CA PHE A 36 -8.84 -15.06 -14.84
C PHE A 36 -8.04 -14.89 -16.14
N PRO A 37 -6.73 -14.57 -16.05
CA PRO A 37 -5.89 -14.45 -17.22
C PRO A 37 -5.77 -15.80 -17.95
N LYS A 38 -5.79 -15.71 -19.28
CA LYS A 38 -5.58 -16.83 -20.20
C LYS A 38 -4.30 -16.60 -20.99
N ARG A 39 -3.64 -17.70 -21.37
CA ARG A 39 -2.52 -17.68 -22.31
C ARG A 39 -3.02 -17.32 -23.71
N PRO A 40 -2.13 -16.95 -24.67
CA PRO A 40 -2.53 -16.64 -26.04
C PRO A 40 -3.31 -17.76 -26.76
N ASN A 41 -3.12 -19.01 -26.35
CA ASN A 41 -3.86 -20.18 -26.85
C ASN A 41 -5.24 -20.38 -26.18
N GLY A 42 -5.69 -19.47 -25.31
CA GLY A 42 -6.95 -19.55 -24.58
C GLY A 42 -6.93 -20.45 -23.33
N THR A 43 -5.84 -21.17 -23.05
CA THR A 43 -5.75 -22.02 -21.84
C THR A 43 -5.60 -21.17 -20.57
N PRO A 44 -6.17 -21.61 -19.43
CA PRO A 44 -5.98 -20.93 -18.14
C PRO A 44 -4.51 -20.71 -17.80
N MET A 45 -4.17 -19.52 -17.32
CA MET A 45 -2.82 -19.26 -16.84
C MET A 45 -2.58 -19.85 -15.45
N LEU A 46 -3.63 -19.89 -14.61
CA LEU A 46 -3.60 -20.41 -13.24
C LEU A 46 -3.76 -21.93 -13.25
N LEU A 47 -2.90 -22.62 -12.51
CA LEU A 47 -2.99 -24.08 -12.32
C LEU A 47 -4.12 -24.46 -11.36
N ARG A 48 -4.40 -23.60 -10.37
CA ARG A 48 -5.40 -23.80 -9.32
C ARG A 48 -6.56 -22.82 -9.43
N GLN A 49 -7.01 -22.51 -10.65
CA GLN A 49 -8.11 -21.55 -10.88
C GLN A 49 -9.36 -21.85 -10.01
N GLY A 50 -9.80 -23.11 -9.93
CA GLY A 50 -10.97 -23.51 -9.13
C GLY A 50 -10.81 -23.32 -7.61
N PHE A 51 -9.58 -23.17 -7.09
CA PHE A 51 -9.35 -22.75 -5.72
C PHE A 51 -9.71 -21.27 -5.55
N PHE A 52 -9.22 -20.41 -6.45
CA PHE A 52 -9.50 -18.98 -6.42
C PHE A 52 -10.96 -18.65 -6.73
N GLU A 53 -11.60 -19.38 -7.65
CA GLU A 53 -13.04 -19.21 -7.91
C GLU A 53 -13.87 -19.39 -6.65
N ARG A 54 -13.61 -20.48 -5.89
CA ARG A 54 -14.32 -20.73 -4.63
C ARG A 54 -13.96 -19.71 -3.56
N LEU A 55 -12.68 -19.36 -3.44
CA LEU A 55 -12.20 -18.37 -2.46
C LEU A 55 -12.81 -16.97 -2.71
N LEU A 56 -12.82 -16.51 -3.97
CA LEU A 56 -13.35 -15.22 -4.38
C LEU A 56 -14.88 -15.19 -4.39
N SER A 57 -15.54 -16.34 -4.50
CA SER A 57 -17.00 -16.47 -4.35
C SER A 57 -17.43 -16.68 -2.88
N ALA A 58 -16.51 -16.59 -1.92
CA ALA A 58 -16.76 -16.88 -0.50
C ALA A 58 -17.35 -18.29 -0.23
N GLN A 59 -17.09 -19.25 -1.11
CA GLN A 59 -17.49 -20.66 -0.97
C GLN A 59 -16.41 -21.51 -0.28
N LEU A 60 -15.23 -20.93 -0.04
CA LEU A 60 -14.10 -21.57 0.61
C LEU A 60 -13.50 -20.59 1.62
N GLU A 61 -13.33 -21.04 2.86
CA GLU A 61 -12.56 -20.30 3.86
C GLU A 61 -11.09 -20.75 3.81
N LEU A 62 -10.16 -19.79 3.82
CA LEU A 62 -8.73 -20.10 3.78
C LEU A 62 -8.28 -20.86 5.03
N SER A 63 -8.89 -20.59 6.18
CA SER A 63 -8.60 -21.23 7.47
C SER A 63 -8.94 -22.72 7.50
N SER A 64 -9.99 -23.14 6.78
CA SER A 64 -10.43 -24.54 6.70
C SER A 64 -9.85 -25.29 5.49
N SER A 65 -9.10 -24.60 4.63
CA SER A 65 -8.52 -25.19 3.42
C SER A 65 -7.34 -26.11 3.75
N PRO A 66 -7.22 -27.28 3.10
CA PRO A 66 -6.06 -28.16 3.24
C PRO A 66 -4.75 -27.45 2.88
N ALA A 67 -3.70 -27.63 3.69
CA ALA A 67 -2.41 -26.99 3.44
C ALA A 67 -1.81 -27.33 2.06
N SER A 68 -2.05 -28.54 1.56
CA SER A 68 -1.65 -28.95 0.21
C SER A 68 -2.29 -28.10 -0.90
N ASP A 69 -3.56 -27.75 -0.74
CA ASP A 69 -4.31 -26.96 -1.72
C ASP A 69 -3.85 -25.50 -1.69
N VAL A 70 -3.68 -24.95 -0.48
CA VAL A 70 -3.20 -23.58 -0.26
C VAL A 70 -1.78 -23.42 -0.81
N SER A 71 -0.88 -24.36 -0.48
CA SER A 71 0.50 -24.36 -0.97
C SER A 71 0.57 -24.44 -2.49
N ALA A 72 -0.25 -25.31 -3.11
CA ALA A 72 -0.29 -25.42 -4.55
C ALA A 72 -0.83 -24.14 -5.23
N ALA A 73 -1.81 -23.47 -4.63
CA ALA A 73 -2.37 -22.22 -5.13
C ALA A 73 -1.42 -21.02 -4.95
N GLN A 74 -0.50 -21.05 -3.98
CA GLN A 74 0.41 -19.95 -3.68
C GLN A 74 1.23 -19.49 -4.90
N THR A 75 1.65 -20.41 -5.77
CA THR A 75 2.43 -20.08 -6.98
C THR A 75 1.65 -19.27 -8.03
N ASP A 76 0.32 -19.38 -8.00
CA ASP A 76 -0.58 -18.68 -8.91
C ASP A 76 -0.94 -17.26 -8.43
N VAL A 77 -0.66 -16.92 -7.16
CA VAL A 77 -1.05 -15.61 -6.56
C VAL A 77 -0.52 -14.41 -7.37
N ARG A 78 0.71 -14.50 -7.88
CA ARG A 78 1.33 -13.46 -8.74
C ARG A 78 0.57 -13.18 -10.03
N HIS A 79 -0.30 -14.11 -10.44
CA HIS A 79 -1.10 -14.02 -11.66
C HIS A 79 -2.47 -13.37 -11.42
N LEU A 80 -2.85 -13.13 -10.17
CA LEU A 80 -4.09 -12.48 -9.82
C LEU A 80 -4.06 -10.98 -10.12
N GLY A 81 -5.22 -10.44 -10.49
CA GLY A 81 -5.44 -9.01 -10.64
C GLY A 81 -5.55 -8.30 -9.29
N LEU A 82 -5.39 -6.97 -9.31
CA LEU A 82 -5.45 -6.13 -8.10
C LEU A 82 -6.76 -6.30 -7.33
N ALA A 83 -7.91 -6.33 -8.03
CA ALA A 83 -9.22 -6.54 -7.42
C ALA A 83 -9.32 -7.87 -6.66
N GLN A 84 -8.80 -8.95 -7.26
CA GLN A 84 -8.79 -10.30 -6.66
C GLN A 84 -7.91 -10.34 -5.41
N LEU A 85 -6.73 -9.73 -5.46
CA LEU A 85 -5.80 -9.66 -4.32
C LEU A 85 -6.39 -8.84 -3.17
N LEU A 86 -6.98 -7.67 -3.48
CA LEU A 86 -7.68 -6.84 -2.50
C LEU A 86 -8.88 -7.57 -1.88
N PHE A 87 -9.64 -8.31 -2.68
CA PHE A 87 -10.75 -9.13 -2.18
C PHE A 87 -10.25 -10.16 -1.17
N ILE A 88 -9.26 -10.98 -1.55
CA ILE A 88 -8.68 -12.01 -0.69
C ILE A 88 -8.17 -11.37 0.61
N ARG A 89 -7.42 -10.26 0.50
CA ARG A 89 -6.84 -9.62 1.67
C ARG A 89 -7.89 -9.02 2.59
N CYS A 90 -8.91 -8.35 2.03
CA CYS A 90 -10.03 -7.77 2.79
C CYS A 90 -10.87 -8.83 3.51
N SER A 91 -11.09 -9.99 2.88
CA SER A 91 -11.85 -11.09 3.49
C SER A 91 -11.10 -11.75 4.66
N HIS A 92 -9.81 -11.46 4.85
CA HIS A 92 -8.96 -12.04 5.88
C HIS A 92 -8.23 -10.96 6.72
N LEU A 93 -8.83 -9.78 6.89
CA LEU A 93 -8.23 -8.71 7.70
C LEU A 93 -8.06 -9.10 9.17
N GLU A 94 -9.05 -9.80 9.72
CA GLU A 94 -9.08 -10.26 11.11
C GLU A 94 -8.62 -11.72 11.27
N ALA A 95 -8.05 -12.31 10.22
CA ALA A 95 -7.64 -13.71 10.26
C ALA A 95 -6.50 -13.90 11.25
N GLN A 96 -6.78 -14.63 12.33
CA GLN A 96 -5.79 -15.08 13.30
C GLN A 96 -5.54 -16.57 13.08
N PHE A 97 -4.49 -16.87 12.32
CA PHE A 97 -4.09 -18.25 12.09
C PHE A 97 -3.32 -18.78 13.29
N ALA A 98 -3.61 -20.04 13.67
CA ALA A 98 -2.82 -20.72 14.68
C ALA A 98 -1.34 -20.82 14.23
N PRO A 99 -0.36 -20.87 15.14
CA PRO A 99 1.06 -20.99 14.77
C PRO A 99 1.39 -22.19 13.88
N THR A 100 0.56 -23.23 13.91
CA THR A 100 0.67 -24.44 13.06
C THR A 100 0.24 -24.22 11.61
N MET A 101 -0.51 -23.15 11.32
CA MET A 101 -1.05 -22.82 10.00
C MET A 101 -0.08 -21.96 9.18
N THR A 102 1.20 -22.37 9.15
CA THR A 102 2.28 -21.64 8.50
C THR A 102 2.05 -21.46 6.99
N THR A 103 1.34 -22.40 6.36
CA THR A 103 1.03 -22.35 4.92
C THR A 103 0.04 -21.24 4.60
N GLN A 104 -1.01 -21.07 5.39
CA GLN A 104 -2.00 -20.00 5.22
C GLN A 104 -1.38 -18.63 5.48
N THR A 105 -0.53 -18.53 6.50
CA THR A 105 0.25 -17.31 6.76
C THR A 105 1.18 -16.97 5.59
N SER A 106 1.91 -17.96 5.05
CA SER A 106 2.79 -17.76 3.88
C SER A 106 2.01 -17.39 2.61
N PHE A 107 0.81 -17.96 2.44
CA PHE A 107 -0.09 -17.60 1.35
C PHE A 107 -0.52 -16.14 1.45
N LEU A 108 -0.97 -15.66 2.62
CA LEU A 108 -1.33 -14.24 2.78
C LEU A 108 -0.13 -13.31 2.59
N ALA A 109 1.06 -13.69 3.05
CA ALA A 109 2.27 -12.91 2.76
C ALA A 109 2.58 -12.83 1.24
N SER A 110 2.28 -13.90 0.50
CA SER A 110 2.40 -13.89 -0.97
C SER A 110 1.33 -13.02 -1.63
N VAL A 111 0.12 -12.96 -1.04
CA VAL A 111 -0.95 -12.04 -1.47
C VAL A 111 -0.53 -10.60 -1.23
N ASP A 112 0.04 -10.28 -0.07
CA ASP A 112 0.52 -8.93 0.26
C ASP A 112 1.63 -8.49 -0.73
N SER A 113 2.63 -9.35 -0.97
CA SER A 113 3.69 -9.05 -1.94
C SER A 113 3.16 -8.85 -3.37
N ALA A 114 2.21 -9.69 -3.81
CA ALA A 114 1.61 -9.54 -5.14
C ALA A 114 0.71 -8.29 -5.21
N LEU A 115 0.04 -7.93 -4.12
CA LEU A 115 -0.79 -6.73 -4.01
C LEU A 115 0.08 -5.49 -4.19
N ASP A 116 1.22 -5.42 -3.51
CA ASP A 116 2.16 -4.30 -3.64
C ASP A 116 2.65 -4.14 -5.09
N GLU A 117 3.01 -5.25 -5.75
CA GLU A 117 3.41 -5.21 -7.16
C GLU A 117 2.29 -4.75 -8.09
N GLN A 118 1.07 -5.28 -7.93
CA GLN A 118 -0.06 -4.91 -8.79
C GLN A 118 -0.48 -3.45 -8.55
N LEU A 119 -0.43 -2.99 -7.31
CA LEU A 119 -0.71 -1.61 -6.96
C LEU A 119 0.33 -0.67 -7.58
N ALA A 120 1.63 -0.99 -7.45
CA ALA A 120 2.69 -0.22 -8.10
C ALA A 120 2.53 -0.18 -9.63
N ARG A 121 2.21 -1.32 -10.27
CA ARG A 121 1.89 -1.36 -11.70
C ARG A 121 0.71 -0.45 -12.05
N ARG A 122 -0.36 -0.47 -11.25
CA ARG A 122 -1.55 0.37 -11.45
C ARG A 122 -1.23 1.86 -11.35
N LEU A 123 -0.46 2.26 -10.33
CA LEU A 123 -0.03 3.64 -10.11
C LEU A 123 0.85 4.13 -11.28
N ALA A 124 1.69 3.24 -11.84
CA ALA A 124 2.56 3.54 -12.98
C ALA A 124 1.88 3.49 -14.35
N SER A 125 0.62 3.01 -14.45
CA SER A 125 -0.05 2.80 -15.75
C SER A 125 -0.69 4.06 -16.34
N SER A 126 -0.79 5.15 -15.58
CA SER A 126 -1.49 6.36 -16.03
C SER A 126 -0.57 7.29 -16.85
N PRO A 127 -1.11 8.06 -17.83
CA PRO A 127 -0.32 9.06 -18.54
C PRO A 127 0.29 10.08 -17.57
N GLY A 128 1.59 10.32 -17.68
CA GLY A 128 2.31 11.22 -16.76
C GLY A 128 2.64 10.59 -15.40
N SER A 129 2.60 9.27 -15.29
CA SER A 129 2.90 8.56 -14.05
C SER A 129 4.36 8.74 -13.59
N VAL A 130 4.53 8.59 -12.28
CA VAL A 130 5.85 8.51 -11.64
C VAL A 130 6.37 7.07 -11.76
N GLN A 131 7.64 6.92 -12.13
CA GLN A 131 8.30 5.62 -12.12
C GLN A 131 8.60 5.22 -10.67
N ILE A 132 8.06 4.09 -10.23
CA ILE A 132 8.26 3.60 -8.87
C ILE A 132 9.53 2.75 -8.83
N PRO A 133 10.56 3.11 -8.04
CA PRO A 133 11.74 2.27 -7.87
C PRO A 133 11.37 0.91 -7.28
N THR A 134 11.98 -0.16 -7.78
CA THR A 134 11.70 -1.54 -7.31
C THR A 134 11.86 -1.69 -5.79
N GLY A 135 12.84 -1.01 -5.19
CA GLY A 135 13.06 -1.04 -3.74
C GLY A 135 12.05 -0.23 -2.91
N ALA A 136 11.20 0.58 -3.54
CA ALA A 136 10.22 1.43 -2.88
C ALA A 136 8.77 0.91 -3.00
N VAL A 137 8.56 -0.22 -3.67
CA VAL A 137 7.22 -0.74 -4.00
C VAL A 137 6.36 -0.98 -2.75
N ALA A 138 6.90 -1.63 -1.72
CA ALA A 138 6.18 -1.91 -0.48
C ALA A 138 5.85 -0.62 0.30
N ASP A 139 6.82 0.30 0.43
CA ASP A 139 6.63 1.57 1.15
C ASP A 139 5.62 2.48 0.45
N VAL A 140 5.65 2.51 -0.89
CA VAL A 140 4.69 3.27 -1.70
C VAL A 140 3.30 2.67 -1.57
N SER A 141 3.17 1.35 -1.70
CA SER A 141 1.89 0.66 -1.57
C SER A 141 1.27 0.86 -0.19
N ARG A 142 2.08 0.73 0.87
CA ARG A 142 1.67 1.01 2.25
C ARG A 142 1.18 2.45 2.41
N ALA A 143 1.96 3.42 1.93
CA ALA A 143 1.59 4.84 2.03
C ALA A 143 0.28 5.14 1.28
N VAL A 144 0.09 4.58 0.08
CA VAL A 144 -1.17 4.71 -0.67
C VAL A 144 -2.33 4.13 0.13
N ILE A 145 -2.22 2.90 0.64
CA ILE A 145 -3.27 2.27 1.45
C ILE A 145 -3.62 3.14 2.67
N LEU A 146 -2.62 3.68 3.37
CA LEU A 146 -2.86 4.58 4.50
C LEU A 146 -3.60 5.86 4.09
N ILE A 147 -3.29 6.46 2.94
CA ILE A 147 -4.01 7.63 2.44
C ILE A 147 -5.48 7.29 2.17
N TYR A 148 -5.78 6.15 1.55
CA TYR A 148 -7.16 5.69 1.40
C TYR A 148 -7.86 5.50 2.76
N GLY A 149 -7.12 4.98 3.75
CA GLY A 149 -7.62 4.81 5.11
C GLY A 149 -8.00 6.13 5.75
N VAL A 150 -7.07 7.08 5.72
CA VAL A 150 -7.27 8.45 6.22
C VAL A 150 -8.44 9.13 5.51
N GLN A 151 -8.51 9.08 4.17
CA GLN A 151 -9.62 9.65 3.42
C GLN A 151 -10.97 9.03 3.80
N SER A 152 -11.00 7.74 4.12
CA SER A 152 -12.24 7.06 4.53
C SER A 152 -12.71 7.43 5.94
N GLU A 153 -11.81 7.93 6.79
CA GLU A 153 -12.13 8.36 8.16
C GLU A 153 -12.41 9.88 8.26
N ILE A 154 -11.86 10.69 7.36
CA ILE A 154 -12.12 12.14 7.30
C ILE A 154 -13.53 12.39 6.73
N LYS A 155 -14.42 12.97 7.55
CA LYS A 155 -15.80 13.28 7.16
C LYS A 155 -15.96 14.64 6.48
N GLU A 156 -15.03 15.56 6.71
CA GLU A 156 -15.23 16.99 6.40
C GLU A 156 -14.55 17.44 5.09
N VAL A 157 -13.59 16.67 4.58
CA VAL A 157 -12.81 17.04 3.39
C VAL A 157 -12.96 15.98 2.31
N ALA A 158 -13.75 16.30 1.29
CA ALA A 158 -13.80 15.53 0.05
C ALA A 158 -12.71 16.05 -0.89
N CYS A 159 -11.48 15.55 -0.72
CA CYS A 159 -10.41 15.78 -1.69
C CYS A 159 -10.12 14.48 -2.44
N GLU A 160 -10.33 14.50 -3.75
CA GLU A 160 -10.06 13.35 -4.62
C GLU A 160 -8.56 13.19 -4.89
N LYS A 161 -7.78 14.26 -4.68
CA LYS A 161 -6.36 14.32 -5.05
C LYS A 161 -5.49 14.63 -3.85
N TRP A 162 -4.52 13.76 -3.59
CA TRP A 162 -3.63 13.86 -2.43
C TRP A 162 -2.19 14.06 -2.87
N LEU A 163 -1.50 15.01 -2.22
CA LEU A 163 -0.06 15.12 -2.38
C LEU A 163 0.59 13.87 -1.79
N PHE A 164 1.34 13.15 -2.61
CA PHE A 164 2.01 11.91 -2.23
C PHE A 164 3.51 12.14 -2.13
N ARG A 165 4.10 11.78 -0.99
CA ARG A 165 5.55 11.78 -0.77
C ARG A 165 5.96 10.54 0.03
N SER A 166 6.63 9.59 -0.62
CA SER A 166 7.17 8.38 0.01
C SER A 166 8.26 7.75 -0.86
N GLY A 167 9.29 7.16 -0.26
CA GLY A 167 10.35 6.46 -1.00
C GLY A 167 11.10 7.32 -2.04
N GLY A 168 11.25 8.63 -1.77
CA GLY A 168 11.85 9.58 -2.71
C GLY A 168 10.96 9.95 -3.91
N LEU A 169 9.72 9.47 -3.94
CA LEU A 169 8.72 9.85 -4.94
C LEU A 169 7.92 11.04 -4.47
N GLU A 170 7.60 11.92 -5.41
CA GLU A 170 6.66 13.02 -5.22
C GLU A 170 5.68 13.08 -6.39
N GLY A 171 4.39 13.19 -6.08
CA GLY A 171 3.35 13.25 -7.08
C GLY A 171 1.97 13.56 -6.50
N LEU A 172 0.96 13.50 -7.35
CA LEU A 172 -0.44 13.66 -6.98
C LEU A 172 -1.14 12.32 -7.15
N LEU A 173 -1.61 11.75 -6.04
CA LEU A 173 -2.41 10.53 -6.01
C LEU A 173 -3.88 10.90 -6.23
N ASP A 174 -4.47 10.37 -7.31
CA ASP A 174 -5.89 10.46 -7.62
C ASP A 174 -6.63 9.25 -7.05
N LEU A 175 -7.47 9.45 -6.04
CA LEU A 175 -8.13 8.39 -5.29
C LEU A 175 -9.23 7.67 -6.08
N PRO A 176 -10.07 8.34 -6.90
CA PRO A 176 -11.07 7.62 -7.70
C PRO A 176 -10.43 6.67 -8.71
N SER A 177 -9.32 7.06 -9.35
CA SER A 177 -8.67 6.27 -10.40
C SER A 177 -7.51 5.40 -9.91
N CYS A 178 -7.06 5.59 -8.67
CA CYS A 178 -5.84 4.99 -8.13
C CYS A 178 -4.62 5.22 -9.04
N ALA A 179 -4.40 6.47 -9.44
CA ALA A 179 -3.30 6.87 -10.30
C ALA A 179 -2.35 7.81 -9.57
N LEU A 180 -1.04 7.65 -9.78
CA LEU A 180 -0.03 8.57 -9.26
C LEU A 180 0.59 9.35 -10.41
N CYS A 181 0.23 10.63 -10.53
CA CYS A 181 0.72 11.52 -11.57
C CYS A 181 1.88 12.37 -11.05
N LYS A 182 2.81 12.76 -11.93
CA LYS A 182 3.82 13.77 -11.60
C LYS A 182 3.14 15.07 -11.16
N LEU A 183 3.77 15.76 -10.22
CA LEU A 183 3.38 17.11 -9.87
C LEU A 183 3.60 18.00 -11.12
N ALA A 184 2.52 18.34 -11.84
CA ALA A 184 2.63 19.33 -12.89
C ALA A 184 2.98 20.69 -12.24
N GLU A 185 3.77 21.51 -12.93
CA GLU A 185 4.19 22.84 -12.43
C GLU A 185 3.01 23.77 -12.10
N VAL A 186 1.80 23.43 -12.56
CA VAL A 186 0.58 24.22 -12.37
C VAL A 186 -0.53 23.35 -11.75
N ILE A 187 -0.46 23.13 -10.45
CA ILE A 187 -1.63 22.73 -9.65
C ILE A 187 -2.08 23.99 -8.89
N PRO A 188 -3.37 24.40 -8.94
CA PRO A 188 -3.85 25.53 -8.16
C PRO A 188 -3.61 25.29 -6.66
N ALA A 189 -3.15 26.35 -5.99
CA ALA A 189 -2.36 26.37 -4.76
C ALA A 189 -3.05 25.90 -3.44
N TYR A 190 -3.74 24.77 -3.46
CA TYR A 190 -4.41 24.19 -2.28
C TYR A 190 -3.73 22.93 -1.73
N ALA A 191 -2.44 22.73 -1.99
CA ALA A 191 -1.68 21.66 -1.34
C ALA A 191 -1.26 22.10 0.07
N TYR A 192 -2.01 21.68 1.10
CA TYR A 192 -1.60 21.84 2.50
C TYR A 192 -0.42 20.91 2.79
N SER A 193 0.80 21.46 2.84
CA SER A 193 2.00 20.76 3.30
C SER A 193 2.40 21.32 4.65
N GLN A 194 2.24 20.55 5.72
CA GLN A 194 3.03 20.79 6.93
C GLN A 194 4.47 20.42 6.60
N ARG A 195 5.28 21.40 6.20
CA ARG A 195 6.73 21.28 6.32
C ARG A 195 7.05 21.08 7.80
N ARG A 196 7.55 19.91 8.18
CA ARG A 196 8.38 19.82 9.39
C ARG A 196 9.59 20.72 9.12
N SER A 197 9.69 21.82 9.86
CA SER A 197 10.88 22.67 9.83
C SER A 197 12.07 21.80 10.18
N ALA A 198 13.01 21.65 9.24
CA ALA A 198 14.33 21.10 9.47
C ALA A 198 15.22 22.10 10.26
N GLU A 199 14.65 22.74 11.28
CA GLU A 199 15.36 23.59 12.23
C GLU A 199 15.64 22.73 13.47
N GLY A 200 16.64 21.87 13.36
CA GLY A 200 17.10 21.03 14.47
C GLY A 200 18.49 20.43 14.29
N GLU A 201 19.02 20.39 13.06
CA GLU A 201 20.25 19.65 12.76
C GLU A 201 21.44 20.53 12.32
N ALA A 202 21.42 21.83 12.67
CA ALA A 202 22.55 22.75 12.43
C ALA A 202 23.15 23.37 13.70
N ALA A 203 22.66 23.02 14.90
CA ALA A 203 23.14 23.63 16.15
C ALA A 203 24.29 22.85 16.84
N ALA A 204 24.76 21.73 16.28
CA ALA A 204 25.80 20.89 16.91
C ALA A 204 27.20 21.00 16.28
N ALA A 205 27.46 21.99 15.41
CA ALA A 205 28.70 22.06 14.64
C ALA A 205 29.45 23.40 14.69
N LEU A 206 29.42 24.15 15.81
CA LEU A 206 30.35 25.27 16.03
C LEU A 206 30.72 25.42 17.52
N GLY A 207 31.39 24.40 18.08
CA GLY A 207 32.13 24.51 19.33
C GLY A 207 33.63 24.63 19.04
N GLY A 208 34.13 25.84 18.76
CA GLY A 208 35.53 26.02 18.40
C GLY A 208 36.05 27.46 18.51
N SER A 209 36.76 27.71 19.62
CA SER A 209 37.97 28.54 19.70
C SER A 209 37.89 30.08 19.53
N GLY A 210 38.13 30.77 20.65
CA GLY A 210 39.21 31.75 20.74
C GLY A 210 38.93 33.20 20.32
N LEU A 211 38.76 34.09 21.30
CA LEU A 211 39.02 35.53 21.11
C LEU A 211 39.86 36.11 22.25
N ARG A 212 41.02 36.62 21.84
CA ARG A 212 42.06 37.29 22.64
C ARG A 212 41.58 38.68 23.06
N LYS A 213 41.93 39.07 24.29
CA LYS A 213 41.87 40.46 24.78
C LYS A 213 43.01 41.28 24.17
N THR A 214 42.68 42.41 23.56
CA THR A 214 43.60 43.55 23.37
C THR A 214 42.85 44.83 23.72
N GLY A 215 43.38 45.59 24.66
CA GLY A 215 42.85 46.91 25.03
C GLY A 215 43.67 47.52 26.16
N ARG A 216 44.77 48.18 25.79
CA ARG A 216 45.44 49.22 26.59
C ARG A 216 44.78 50.55 26.27
N VAL A 217 44.43 51.33 27.29
CA VAL A 217 44.91 52.71 27.51
C VAL A 217 45.11 52.84 29.01
#